data_AF-A0A0F9J3K5-F1
#
_entry.id   AF-A0A0F9J3K5-F1
#
_cell.length_a   1.000
_cell.length_b   1.000
_cell.length_c   1.000
_cell.angle_alpha   90.00
_cell.angle_beta   90.00
_cell.angle_gamma   90.00
#
_symmetry.space_group_name_H-M   'P 1'
#
loop_
_entity.id
_entity.type
_entity.pdbx_description
1 polymer ?
#
loop_
_entity_poly.entity_id
_entity_poly.type
_entity_poly.pdbx_seq_one_letter_code
_entity_poly.pdbx_strand_id
1 'polypeptide(L)'
;MNRNDKDFNKFHKENPKIYDHFRQLALYIIRDKKKTKLSGKTLIEYLRWNAFIKTTGSEFKINNTFTSYYVRLFSKEYPAYKDYFEQRKSQADLPVQTEIF
;
A
#
# COMPACT_ATOMS: atom_id res chain seq x y z
N MET A 1 7.07 -17.25 -10.29
CA MET A 1 7.17 -16.40 -9.08
C MET A 1 8.21 -15.33 -9.38
N ASN A 2 7.81 -14.05 -9.44
CA ASN A 2 8.72 -12.98 -9.84
C ASN A 2 9.75 -12.71 -8.73
N ARG A 3 10.96 -12.25 -9.09
CA ARG A 3 12.03 -11.93 -8.13
C ARG A 3 11.53 -11.04 -6.98
N ASN A 4 10.70 -10.05 -7.31
CA ASN A 4 10.07 -9.14 -6.36
C ASN A 4 9.17 -9.83 -5.31
N ASP A 5 8.53 -10.96 -5.64
CA ASP A 5 7.67 -11.69 -4.69
C ASP A 5 8.52 -12.36 -3.60
N LYS A 6 9.65 -12.96 -3.99
CA LYS A 6 10.58 -13.59 -3.04
C LYS A 6 11.22 -12.55 -2.14
N ASP A 7 11.65 -11.43 -2.72
CA ASP A 7 12.26 -10.31 -1.97
C ASP A 7 11.26 -9.69 -1.00
N PHE A 8 9.99 -9.49 -1.43
CA PHE A 8 8.94 -8.99 -0.55
C PHE A 8 8.65 -9.97 0.59
N ASN A 9 8.49 -11.27 0.31
CA ASN A 9 8.16 -12.26 1.34
C ASN A 9 9.26 -12.37 2.40
N LYS A 10 10.54 -12.32 1.99
CA LYS A 10 11.66 -12.30 2.93
C LYS A 10 11.60 -11.03 3.80
N PHE A 11 11.50 -9.87 3.15
CA PHE A 11 11.46 -8.59 3.85
C PHE A 11 10.28 -8.50 4.83
N HIS A 12 9.08 -8.92 4.41
CA HIS A 12 7.88 -8.89 5.24
C HIS A 12 8.00 -9.82 6.46
N LYS A 13 8.59 -11.01 6.30
CA LYS A 13 8.84 -11.96 7.40
C LYS A 13 9.84 -11.41 8.41
N GLU A 14 10.88 -10.72 7.95
CA GLU A 14 11.87 -10.07 8.82
C GLU A 14 11.30 -8.82 9.51
N ASN A 15 10.26 -8.21 8.94
CA ASN A 15 9.70 -6.93 9.39
C ASN A 15 8.16 -6.95 9.52
N PRO A 16 7.56 -7.87 10.30
CA PRO A 16 6.10 -8.03 10.36
C PRO A 16 5.38 -6.76 10.85
N LYS A 17 6.02 -6.02 11.77
CA LYS A 17 5.48 -4.77 12.34
C LYS A 17 5.19 -3.69 11.30
N ILE A 18 5.87 -3.70 10.15
CA ILE A 18 5.61 -2.73 9.06
C ILE A 18 4.17 -2.89 8.57
N TYR A 19 3.73 -4.14 8.34
CA TYR A 19 2.37 -4.39 7.89
C TYR A 19 1.36 -4.08 8.98
N ASP A 20 1.66 -4.39 10.25
CA ASP A 20 0.77 -4.06 11.36
C ASP A 20 0.50 -2.56 11.45
N HIS A 21 1.54 -1.73 11.38
CA HIS A 21 1.38 -0.28 11.38
C HIS A 21 0.67 0.21 10.11
N PHE A 22 0.98 -0.37 8.94
CA PHE A 22 0.28 -0.04 7.70
C PHE A 22 -1.23 -0.29 7.81
N ARG A 23 -1.60 -1.47 8.31
CA ARG A 23 -2.98 -1.90 8.52
C ARG A 23 -3.69 -1.00 9.53
N GLN A 24 -3.07 -0.74 10.68
CA GLN A 24 -3.64 0.15 11.71
C GLN A 24 -3.90 1.55 11.17
N LEU A 25 -2.92 2.11 10.42
CA LEU A 25 -3.06 3.42 9.81
C LEU A 25 -4.17 3.47 8.77
N ALA A 26 -4.26 2.45 7.90
CA ALA A 26 -5.32 2.35 6.91
C ALA A 26 -6.71 2.30 7.57
N LEU A 27 -6.88 1.45 8.58
CA LEU A 27 -8.14 1.33 9.32
C LEU A 27 -8.50 2.62 10.06
N TYR A 28 -7.53 3.29 10.68
CA TYR A 28 -7.72 4.58 11.34
C TYR A 28 -8.26 5.64 10.35
N ILE A 29 -7.65 5.73 9.17
CA ILE A 29 -8.07 6.70 8.15
C ILE A 29 -9.48 6.38 7.63
N ILE A 30 -9.79 5.10 7.43
CA ILE A 30 -11.11 4.66 6.94
C ILE A 30 -12.18 4.89 8.01
N ARG A 31 -11.95 4.38 9.22
CA ARG A 31 -12.98 4.27 10.26
C ARG A 31 -13.13 5.54 11.07
N ASP A 32 -12.02 6.19 11.41
CA ASP A 32 -12.01 7.34 12.31
C ASP A 32 -11.98 8.65 11.53
N LYS A 33 -11.25 8.71 10.41
CA LYS A 33 -11.24 9.89 9.51
C LYS A 33 -12.28 9.84 8.40
N LYS A 34 -13.05 8.75 8.30
CA LYS A 34 -14.15 8.56 7.34
C LYS A 34 -13.73 8.82 5.88
N LYS A 35 -12.47 8.54 5.54
CA LYS A 35 -11.97 8.71 4.17
C LYS A 35 -12.26 7.47 3.34
N THR A 36 -12.71 7.70 2.11
CA THR A 36 -13.04 6.66 1.13
C THR A 36 -11.97 6.46 0.06
N LYS A 37 -10.87 7.22 0.14
CA LYS A 37 -9.75 7.22 -0.82
C LYS A 37 -8.42 7.24 -0.08
N LEU A 38 -7.54 6.31 -0.43
CA LEU A 38 -6.25 6.06 0.20
C LEU A 38 -5.16 5.89 -0.86
N SER A 39 -4.00 6.45 -0.59
CA SER A 39 -2.78 6.20 -1.36
C SER A 39 -1.87 5.29 -0.56
N GLY A 40 -1.65 4.07 -1.05
CA GLY A 40 -0.71 3.13 -0.42
C GLY A 40 0.69 3.74 -0.30
N LYS A 41 1.10 4.55 -1.29
CA LYS A 41 2.39 5.26 -1.29
C LYS A 41 2.47 6.24 -0.11
N THR A 42 1.43 7.03 0.10
CA THR A 42 1.38 8.01 1.20
C THR A 42 1.46 7.32 2.56
N LEU A 43 0.75 6.19 2.74
CA LEU A 43 0.83 5.41 3.98
C LEU A 43 2.26 4.89 4.22
N ILE A 44 2.92 4.35 3.19
CA ILE A 44 4.31 3.87 3.32
C ILE A 44 5.29 5.01 3.59
N GLU A 45 5.14 6.17 2.94
CA GLU A 45 5.97 7.35 3.20
C GLU A 45 5.82 7.86 4.63
N TYR A 46 4.58 7.89 5.14
CA TYR A 46 4.33 8.21 6.54
C TYR A 46 5.01 7.22 7.49
N LEU A 47 4.95 5.92 7.20
CA LEU A 47 5.65 4.90 7.99
C LEU A 47 7.17 5.08 7.95
N ARG A 48 7.76 5.39 6.79
CA ARG A 48 9.19 5.65 6.65
C ARG A 48 9.62 6.84 7.50
N TRP A 49 8.87 7.95 7.45
CA TRP A 49 9.18 9.14 8.25
C TRP A 49 9.04 8.86 9.76
N ASN A 50 7.99 8.15 10.18
CA ASN A 50 7.82 7.80 11.58
C ASN A 50 8.89 6.83 12.09
N ALA A 51 9.29 5.85 11.26
CA ALA A 51 10.39 4.95 11.59
C ALA A 51 11.72 5.70 11.69
N PHE A 52 11.98 6.65 10.80
CA PHE A 52 13.18 7.51 10.86
C PHE A 52 13.25 8.31 12.17
N ILE A 53 12.12 8.85 12.64
CA ILE A 53 12.10 9.65 13.89
C ILE A 53 12.16 8.78 15.15
N LYS A 54 11.55 7.58 15.13
CA LYS A 54 11.38 6.74 16.33
C LYS A 54 12.47 5.68 16.53
N THR A 55 13.30 5.41 15.52
CA THR A 55 14.28 4.32 15.59
C THR A 55 15.69 4.85 15.43
N THR A 56 16.49 4.81 16.50
CA THR A 56 17.91 5.18 16.52
C THR A 56 18.84 4.12 15.89
N GLY A 57 18.33 2.98 15.41
CA GLY A 57 19.17 1.80 15.15
C GLY A 57 18.95 0.99 13.88
N SER A 58 17.92 1.25 13.06
CA SER A 58 17.78 0.52 11.79
C SER A 58 16.89 1.26 10.80
N GLU A 59 17.51 1.91 9.81
CA GLU A 59 16.83 2.34 8.60
C GLU A 59 16.37 1.11 7.80
N PHE A 60 15.18 0.58 8.09
CA PHE A 60 14.58 -0.39 7.18
C PHE A 60 14.13 0.35 5.92
N LYS A 61 14.97 0.30 4.89
CA LYS A 61 14.70 0.88 3.56
C LYS A 61 13.60 0.08 2.87
N ILE A 62 12.34 0.42 3.16
CA ILE A 62 11.19 -0.15 2.43
C ILE A 62 11.38 0.17 0.94
N ASN A 63 11.39 -0.84 0.08
CA ASN A 63 11.44 -0.62 -1.36
C ASN A 63 10.10 -0.04 -1.86
N ASN A 64 10.14 0.92 -2.80
CA ASN A 64 8.92 1.47 -3.40
C ASN A 64 8.03 0.42 -4.04
N THR A 65 8.60 -0.66 -4.60
CA THR A 65 7.84 -1.75 -5.20
C THR A 65 6.96 -2.49 -4.20
N PHE A 66 7.37 -2.55 -2.92
CA PHE A 66 6.65 -3.23 -1.83
C PHE A 66 5.33 -2.55 -1.45
N THR A 67 5.16 -1.28 -1.79
CA THR A 67 3.90 -0.55 -1.59
C THR A 67 2.72 -1.32 -2.17
N SER A 68 2.84 -1.80 -3.41
CA SER A 68 1.79 -2.54 -4.09
C SER A 68 1.47 -3.87 -3.41
N TYR A 69 2.46 -4.50 -2.79
CA TYR A 69 2.29 -5.75 -2.06
C TYR A 69 1.55 -5.54 -0.74
N TYR A 70 1.88 -4.49 0.02
CA TYR A 70 1.16 -4.17 1.24
C TYR A 70 -0.29 -3.76 0.99
N VAL A 71 -0.56 -3.01 -0.08
CA VAL A 71 -1.93 -2.71 -0.52
C VAL A 71 -2.69 -4.01 -0.85
N ARG A 72 -2.10 -4.92 -1.65
CA ARG A 72 -2.72 -6.20 -1.97
C ARG A 72 -2.99 -7.07 -0.74
N LEU A 73 -2.03 -7.12 0.20
CA LEU A 73 -2.18 -7.88 1.44
C LEU A 73 -3.34 -7.33 2.28
N PHE A 74 -3.43 -6.00 2.41
CA PHE A 74 -4.55 -5.35 3.07
C PHE A 74 -5.88 -5.61 2.36
N SER A 75 -5.95 -5.48 1.03
CA SER A 75 -7.18 -5.76 0.27
C SER A 75 -7.64 -7.21 0.39
N LYS A 76 -6.71 -8.15 0.57
CA LYS A 76 -7.03 -9.56 0.81
C LYS A 76 -7.61 -9.78 2.20
N GLU A 77 -7.06 -9.11 3.22
CA GLU A 77 -7.54 -9.19 4.60
C GLU A 77 -8.86 -8.42 4.81
N TYR A 78 -9.03 -7.30 4.11
CA TYR A 78 -10.21 -6.43 4.18
C TYR A 78 -10.83 -6.20 2.78
N PRO A 79 -11.50 -7.21 2.20
CA PRO A 79 -12.10 -7.10 0.86
C PRO A 79 -13.09 -5.93 0.72
N ALA A 80 -13.81 -5.58 1.79
CA ALA A 80 -14.77 -4.47 1.81
C ALA A 80 -14.14 -3.09 1.57
N TYR A 81 -12.81 -2.97 1.73
CA TYR A 81 -12.06 -1.72 1.53
C TYR A 81 -11.14 -1.79 0.31
N LYS A 82 -11.28 -2.80 -0.54
CA LYS A 82 -10.43 -2.97 -1.74
C LYS A 82 -10.46 -1.73 -2.63
N ASP A 83 -11.63 -1.15 -2.84
CA ASP A 83 -11.83 -0.01 -3.74
C ASP A 83 -11.45 1.34 -3.11
N TYR A 84 -11.02 1.35 -1.85
CA TYR A 84 -10.58 2.57 -1.17
C TYR A 84 -9.17 2.96 -1.61
N PHE A 85 -8.35 2.03 -2.10
CA PHE A 85 -7.02 2.37 -2.60
C PHE A 85 -7.11 2.91 -4.02
N GLU A 86 -6.65 4.15 -4.22
CA GLU A 86 -6.54 4.73 -5.55
C GLU A 86 -5.49 3.95 -6.35
N GLN A 87 -5.95 3.03 -7.18
CA GLN A 87 -5.16 2.50 -8.28
C GLN A 87 -5.28 3.50 -9.43
N ARG A 88 -4.15 3.96 -9.97
CA ARG A 88 -4.18 4.81 -11.18
C ARG A 88 -4.88 4.02 -12.29
N LYS A 89 -5.96 4.59 -12.84
CA LYS A 89 -6.50 4.15 -14.12
C LYS A 89 -5.46 4.44 -15.20
N SER A 90 -5.13 3.44 -16.01
CA SER A 90 -4.22 3.58 -17.14
C SER A 90 -5.00 4.01 -18.38
N GLN A 91 -4.31 4.50 -19.41
CA GLN A 91 -4.90 4.78 -20.74
C GLN A 91 -5.64 3.56 -21.33
N ALA A 92 -5.23 2.36 -20.93
CA ALA A 92 -5.86 1.09 -21.30
C ALA A 92 -7.26 0.87 -20.67
N ASP A 93 -7.62 1.63 -19.63
CA ASP A 93 -8.92 1.57 -18.97
C ASP A 93 -9.90 2.64 -19.49
N LEU A 94 -9.48 3.46 -20.48
CA LEU A 94 -10.36 4.41 -21.14
C LEU A 94 -11.27 3.65 -22.12
N PRO A 95 -12.60 3.88 -22.09
CA PRO A 95 -13.48 3.33 -23.11
C PRO A 95 -13.05 3.87 -24.47
N VAL A 96 -12.86 2.96 -25.44
CA VAL A 96 -12.60 3.33 -26.84
C VAL A 96 -13.72 4.26 -27.27
N GLN A 97 -13.37 5.49 -27.65
CA GLN A 97 -14.32 6.46 -28.16
C GLN A 97 -14.74 5.97 -29.55
N THR A 98 -15.87 5.27 -29.61
CA THR A 98 -16.45 4.85 -30.89
C THR A 98 -16.98 6.12 -31.55
N GLU A 99 -16.22 6.65 -32.51
CA GLU A 99 -16.69 7.71 -33.40
C GLU A 99 -17.92 7.20 -34.13
N ILE A 100 -19.06 7.84 -33.89
CA ILE A 100 -20.28 7.67 -34.68
C ILE A 100 -20.09 8.56 -35.90
N PHE A 101 -20.06 7.95 -37.09
CA PHE A 101 -20.00 8.61 -38.39
C PHE A 101 -21.19 9.55 -38.62
#